data_AF-A0ABC9X8B6-F1
#
_entry.id   AF-A0ABC9X8B6-F1
#
_cell.length_a   1.000
_cell.length_b   1.000
_cell.length_c   1.000
_cell.angle_alpha   90.00
_cell.angle_beta   90.00
_cell.angle_gamma   90.00
#
_symmetry.space_group_name_H-M   'P 1'
#
loop_
_entity.id
_entity.type
_entity.pdbx_description
1 polymer ?
#
loop_
_entity_poly.entity_id
_entity_poly.type
_entity_poly.pdbx_seq_one_letter_code
_entity_poly.pdbx_strand_id
1 'polypeptide(L)'
;MAEKVNNFPPLPRFIPLKPCFYQDFDAEIPPQHRTMAKRLYYLWMLNSITLAVNLVGCLAWLIGGGGAVNFGLAILWLILFTPCSYVCWFRPIYKAFKTDSSFSFMAFFFTFMAQLVISIIQAVGIPGWGVCGWIAAISFFGTNVGSAVVMLIPTVLFTGMAVFSFIALTMVHKFYRGSGGSFSKAQEEWTTGAWKNPHVQQAAQNAAMGAAQGAMMQHETQYSATPNYTYSNEIALRLPGRGGVTSPLLGDGGRRGGSRPLREQAAARPLRSPRLELRDYRSPDLRRVSAEFDRSMEPFSPPEPGFPAEKSSSVPQKTFRVLVGVTGSVAALKLPLLITELLKIPGLEVKVVTTERAKHFYRAQEIPVTLYSDEDEWRLWKGRSDPVLHIELRRWADLMLVAPLDANTLAKLANGICDNLLTCVIRAWDLSKPLLFCPAMNTAMWEHPITAQQVEQLKGFGYTEIPCVVKKLVCGDEGRGAMAEVWTIVENVKRILEERDLPTQS
;
A
#
# COMPACT_ATOMS: atom_id res chain seq x y z
N MET A 1 13.15 1.35 -32.42
CA MET A 1 13.05 2.71 -31.84
C MET A 1 14.46 3.29 -31.83
N ALA A 2 14.66 4.53 -32.29
CA ALA A 2 15.97 5.16 -32.21
C ALA A 2 16.39 5.29 -30.73
N GLU A 3 17.65 4.98 -30.44
CA GLU A 3 18.21 5.05 -29.09
C GLU A 3 18.22 6.53 -28.63
N LYS A 4 17.58 6.82 -27.50
CA LYS A 4 17.51 8.18 -26.95
C LYS A 4 18.89 8.56 -26.41
N VAL A 5 19.56 9.52 -27.06
CA VAL A 5 20.90 9.98 -26.68
C VAL A 5 20.83 10.87 -25.44
N ASN A 6 21.54 10.51 -24.37
CA ASN A 6 21.63 11.34 -23.16
C ASN A 6 22.06 12.78 -23.50
N ASN A 7 21.34 13.76 -22.96
CA ASN A 7 21.50 15.18 -23.26
C ASN A 7 21.63 16.07 -22.00
N PHE A 8 21.64 15.47 -20.81
CA PHE A 8 21.64 16.16 -19.53
C PHE A 8 22.75 15.70 -18.56
N PRO A 9 23.42 16.60 -17.79
CA PRO A 9 23.28 18.07 -17.83
C PRO A 9 23.84 18.66 -19.14
N PRO A 10 23.33 19.83 -19.59
CA PRO A 10 23.83 20.51 -20.79
C PRO A 10 25.20 21.12 -20.48
N LEU A 11 26.24 20.31 -20.58
CA LEU A 11 27.60 20.75 -20.32
C LEU A 11 28.19 21.39 -21.59
N PRO A 12 28.91 22.51 -21.45
CA PRO A 12 29.73 23.03 -22.53
C PRO A 12 30.72 21.97 -23.04
N ARG A 13 31.03 21.99 -24.34
CA ARG A 13 31.91 21.00 -24.99
C ARG A 13 33.32 20.88 -24.39
N PHE A 14 33.75 21.84 -23.58
CA PHE A 14 35.06 21.84 -22.91
C PHE A 14 35.12 20.99 -21.63
N ILE A 15 33.97 20.54 -21.10
CA ILE A 15 33.94 19.68 -19.90
C ILE A 15 33.98 18.22 -20.35
N PRO A 16 34.96 17.40 -19.90
CA PRO A 16 35.13 16.01 -20.34
C PRO A 16 34.08 15.03 -19.77
N LEU A 17 32.94 15.54 -19.29
CA LEU A 17 31.85 14.74 -18.72
C LEU A 17 30.76 14.55 -19.78
N LYS A 18 30.44 13.29 -20.07
CA LYS A 18 29.33 12.94 -20.96
C LYS A 18 27.99 13.17 -20.24
N PRO A 19 26.96 13.65 -20.95
CA PRO A 19 25.63 13.73 -20.37
C PRO A 19 25.16 12.36 -19.88
N CYS A 20 24.64 12.33 -18.66
CA CYS A 20 24.30 11.10 -17.94
C CYS A 20 22.85 10.66 -18.18
N PHE A 21 21.96 11.57 -18.57
CA PHE A 21 20.53 11.30 -18.69
C PHE A 21 19.94 11.91 -19.96
N TYR A 22 18.92 11.26 -20.51
CA TYR A 22 18.03 11.87 -21.49
C TYR A 22 16.91 12.61 -20.77
N GLN A 23 16.70 13.86 -21.14
CA GLN A 23 15.62 14.71 -20.64
C GLN A 23 15.05 15.53 -21.79
N ASP A 24 13.76 15.35 -22.06
CA ASP A 24 13.04 16.11 -23.08
C ASP A 24 11.66 16.48 -22.54
N PHE A 25 11.45 17.77 -22.24
CA PHE A 25 10.17 18.23 -21.70
C PHE A 25 9.05 18.19 -22.74
N ASP A 26 9.38 18.32 -24.01
CA ASP A 26 8.39 18.40 -25.09
C ASP A 26 7.93 17.00 -25.51
N ALA A 27 8.82 16.01 -25.45
CA ALA A 27 8.51 14.61 -25.72
C ALA A 27 7.99 13.82 -24.51
N GLU A 28 8.42 14.14 -23.28
CA GLU A 28 8.11 13.30 -22.11
C GLU A 28 7.06 13.88 -21.14
N ILE A 29 6.83 15.20 -21.15
CA ILE A 29 5.86 15.82 -20.24
C ILE A 29 4.59 16.22 -21.01
N PRO A 30 3.39 15.80 -20.52
CA PRO A 30 2.12 16.21 -21.10
C PRO A 30 2.01 17.74 -21.23
N PRO A 31 1.40 18.29 -22.30
CA PRO A 31 1.36 19.73 -22.57
C PRO A 31 0.83 20.55 -21.38
N GLN A 32 -0.18 20.01 -20.70
CA GLN A 32 -0.81 20.59 -19.51
C GLN A 32 0.13 20.81 -18.31
N HIS A 33 1.20 20.02 -18.16
CA HIS A 33 2.13 20.10 -17.02
C HIS A 33 3.48 20.72 -17.39
N ARG A 34 3.72 20.93 -18.69
CA ARG A 34 5.03 21.29 -19.23
C ARG A 34 5.56 22.63 -18.70
N THR A 35 4.70 23.64 -18.62
CA THR A 35 5.08 24.97 -18.10
C THR A 35 5.52 24.89 -16.63
N MET A 36 4.83 24.08 -15.83
CA MET A 36 5.14 23.90 -14.41
C MET A 36 6.45 23.13 -14.23
N ALA A 37 6.64 22.03 -14.98
CA ALA A 37 7.87 21.26 -14.99
C ALA A 37 9.09 22.11 -15.40
N LYS A 38 8.94 22.96 -16.44
CA LYS A 38 9.98 23.89 -16.89
C LYS A 38 10.32 24.93 -15.80
N ARG A 39 9.32 25.50 -15.11
CA ARG A 39 9.54 26.43 -13.99
C ARG A 39 10.35 25.82 -12.84
N LEU A 40 10.04 24.59 -12.45
CA LEU A 40 10.78 23.87 -11.41
C LEU A 40 12.19 23.49 -11.82
N TYR A 41 12.40 23.21 -13.11
CA TYR A 41 13.73 23.01 -13.67
C TYR A 41 14.58 24.29 -13.59
N TYR A 42 14.03 25.44 -13.98
CA TYR A 42 14.71 26.73 -13.83
C TYR A 42 15.01 27.04 -12.36
N LEU A 43 14.12 26.66 -11.44
CA LEU A 43 14.36 26.80 -10.00
C LEU A 43 15.51 25.90 -9.50
N TRP A 44 15.62 24.67 -10.00
CA TRP A 44 16.74 23.80 -9.68
C TRP A 44 18.07 24.33 -10.24
N MET A 45 18.06 24.88 -11.45
CA MET A 45 19.23 25.56 -12.01
C MET A 45 19.61 26.80 -11.20
N LEU A 46 18.62 27.61 -10.79
CA LEU A 46 18.84 28.76 -9.92
C LEU A 46 19.51 28.34 -8.62
N ASN A 47 19.08 27.24 -7.99
CA ASN A 47 19.74 26.70 -6.79
C ASN A 47 21.22 26.37 -7.06
N SER A 48 21.51 25.65 -8.14
CA SER A 48 22.88 25.26 -8.51
C SER A 48 23.76 26.47 -8.79
N ILE A 49 23.25 27.46 -9.52
CA ILE A 49 23.93 28.72 -9.81
C ILE A 49 24.16 29.51 -8.51
N THR A 50 23.18 29.56 -7.62
CA THR A 50 23.28 30.27 -6.34
C THR A 50 24.39 29.67 -5.48
N LEU A 51 24.51 28.34 -5.42
CA LEU A 51 25.60 27.67 -4.70
C LEU A 51 26.97 27.97 -5.33
N ALA A 52 27.05 28.04 -6.66
CA ALA A 52 28.30 28.39 -7.35
C ALA A 52 28.70 29.85 -7.11
N VAL A 53 27.74 30.78 -7.16
CA VAL A 53 27.97 32.20 -6.85
C VAL A 53 28.29 32.38 -5.36
N ASN A 54 27.71 31.57 -4.48
CA ASN A 54 28.04 31.57 -3.05
C ASN A 54 29.50 31.14 -2.80
N LEU A 55 30.04 30.21 -3.59
CA LEU A 55 31.46 29.86 -3.51
C LEU A 55 32.35 31.08 -3.82
N VAL A 56 31.99 31.87 -4.84
CA VAL A 56 32.70 33.12 -5.18
C VAL A 56 32.55 34.16 -4.05
N GLY A 57 31.35 34.29 -3.47
CA GLY A 57 31.11 35.16 -2.31
C GLY A 57 31.96 34.77 -1.09
N CYS A 58 32.05 33.47 -0.79
CA CYS A 58 32.87 32.97 0.32
C CYS A 58 34.38 33.09 0.03
N LEU A 59 34.79 33.03 -1.24
CA LEU A 59 36.16 33.34 -1.63
C LEU A 59 36.48 34.83 -1.42
N ALA A 60 35.55 35.73 -1.78
CA ALA A 60 35.69 37.15 -1.51
C ALA A 60 35.75 37.46 -0.01
N TRP A 61 34.94 36.76 0.81
CA TRP A 61 35.05 36.79 2.27
C TRP A 61 36.44 36.39 2.75
N LEU A 62 36.99 35.27 2.24
CA LEU A 62 38.32 34.80 2.59
C LEU A 62 39.43 35.81 2.23
N ILE A 63 39.41 36.33 0.99
CA ILE A 63 40.38 37.33 0.50
C ILE A 63 40.24 38.65 1.28
N GLY A 64 39.03 39.00 1.69
CA GLY A 64 38.72 40.21 2.44
C GLY A 64 39.12 40.18 3.93
N GLY A 65 39.77 39.10 4.39
CA GLY A 65 40.23 38.95 5.78
C GLY A 65 39.32 38.10 6.66
N GLY A 66 38.30 37.44 6.09
CA GLY A 66 37.42 36.53 6.80
C GLY A 66 37.97 35.10 6.93
N GLY A 67 37.46 34.34 7.91
CA GLY A 67 37.93 32.97 8.15
C GLY A 67 37.64 31.98 7.00
N ALA A 68 38.53 31.00 6.81
CA ALA A 68 38.48 30.01 5.71
C ALA A 68 37.35 28.97 5.82
N VAL A 69 36.71 28.84 6.99
CA VAL A 69 35.62 27.87 7.23
C VAL A 69 34.47 28.06 6.24
N ASN A 70 34.07 29.31 5.98
CA ASN A 70 32.96 29.59 5.08
C ASN A 70 33.28 29.16 3.64
N PHE A 71 34.51 29.40 3.20
CA PHE A 71 34.96 28.97 1.87
C PHE A 71 35.01 27.45 1.74
N GLY A 72 35.60 26.76 2.72
CA GLY A 72 35.66 25.29 2.73
C GLY A 72 34.28 24.64 2.72
N LEU A 73 33.35 25.14 3.54
CA LEU A 73 31.96 24.65 3.56
C LEU A 73 31.23 24.99 2.25
N ALA A 74 31.45 26.15 1.64
CA ALA A 74 30.81 26.50 0.36
C ALA A 74 31.18 25.52 -0.77
N ILE A 75 32.41 25.00 -0.77
CA ILE A 75 32.82 23.92 -1.70
C ILE A 75 32.00 22.65 -1.43
N LEU A 76 31.87 22.25 -0.16
CA LEU A 76 31.07 21.10 0.24
C LEU A 76 29.60 21.26 -0.17
N TRP A 77 29.01 22.44 0.08
CA TRP A 77 27.64 22.75 -0.36
C TRP A 77 27.48 22.61 -1.87
N LEU A 78 28.39 23.18 -2.67
CA LEU A 78 28.32 23.09 -4.12
C LEU A 78 28.40 21.64 -4.61
N ILE A 79 29.35 20.85 -4.11
CA ILE A 79 29.59 19.48 -4.56
C ILE A 79 28.50 18.52 -4.08
N LEU A 80 28.01 18.67 -2.84
CA LEU A 80 27.05 17.74 -2.25
C LEU A 80 25.60 18.12 -2.57
N PHE A 81 25.23 19.38 -2.41
CA PHE A 81 23.82 19.79 -2.51
C PHE A 81 23.34 19.94 -3.95
N THR A 82 24.23 20.19 -4.92
CA THR A 82 23.85 20.24 -6.35
C THR A 82 23.33 18.88 -6.85
N PRO A 83 24.07 17.76 -6.74
CA PRO A 83 23.55 16.45 -7.14
C PRO A 83 22.43 15.95 -6.22
N CYS A 84 22.52 16.21 -4.91
CA CYS A 84 21.48 15.83 -3.95
C CYS A 84 20.14 16.50 -4.29
N SER A 85 20.13 17.81 -4.55
CA SER A 85 18.91 18.55 -4.93
C SER A 85 18.27 18.00 -6.22
N TYR A 86 19.09 17.60 -7.20
CA TYR A 86 18.60 16.97 -8.41
C TYR A 86 17.90 15.63 -8.12
N VAL A 87 18.56 14.75 -7.36
CA VAL A 87 18.07 13.39 -7.09
C VAL A 87 16.89 13.40 -6.12
N CYS A 88 16.95 14.21 -5.07
CA CYS A 88 16.03 14.16 -3.95
C CYS A 88 14.74 14.94 -4.18
N TRP A 89 14.72 15.97 -5.04
CA TRP A 89 13.47 16.70 -5.30
C TRP A 89 13.18 16.95 -6.78
N PHE A 90 14.17 17.33 -7.60
CA PHE A 90 13.87 17.63 -9.03
C PHE A 90 13.46 16.38 -9.81
N ARG A 91 14.18 15.27 -9.62
CA ARG A 91 13.89 13.99 -10.29
C ARG A 91 12.54 13.40 -9.86
N PRO A 92 12.17 13.38 -8.56
CA PRO A 92 10.83 13.03 -8.13
C PRO A 92 9.73 13.87 -8.78
N ILE A 93 9.86 15.20 -8.81
CA ILE A 93 8.81 16.04 -9.39
C ILE A 93 8.73 15.93 -10.92
N TYR A 94 9.87 15.76 -11.59
CA TYR A 94 9.90 15.47 -13.02
C TYR A 94 9.17 14.15 -13.34
N LYS A 95 9.45 13.10 -12.56
CA LYS A 95 8.72 11.83 -12.66
C LYS A 95 7.23 12.00 -12.38
N ALA A 96 6.88 12.78 -11.36
CA ALA A 96 5.50 13.06 -10.98
C ALA A 96 4.72 13.68 -12.15
N PHE A 97 5.26 14.68 -12.84
CA PHE A 97 4.60 15.25 -14.02
C PHE A 97 4.62 14.35 -15.25
N LYS A 98 5.62 13.48 -15.40
CA LYS A 98 5.72 12.55 -16.53
C LYS A 98 4.66 11.44 -16.45
N THR A 99 4.47 10.87 -15.26
CA THR A 99 3.62 9.68 -15.08
C THR A 99 2.38 9.94 -14.24
N ASP A 100 2.07 11.21 -13.94
CA ASP A 100 1.02 11.64 -13.01
C ASP A 100 1.04 10.89 -11.66
N SER A 101 2.24 10.63 -11.13
CA SER A 101 2.42 9.77 -9.96
C SER A 101 2.29 10.57 -8.66
N SER A 102 1.21 10.31 -7.91
CA SER A 102 0.93 10.82 -6.58
C SER A 102 2.01 10.46 -5.56
N PHE A 103 2.62 9.28 -5.66
CA PHE A 103 3.78 8.91 -4.83
C PHE A 103 4.99 9.81 -5.10
N SER A 104 5.27 10.09 -6.37
CA SER A 104 6.39 10.95 -6.75
C SER A 104 6.16 12.40 -6.34
N PHE A 105 4.92 12.88 -6.35
CA PHE A 105 4.53 14.16 -5.74
C PHE A 105 4.77 14.20 -4.24
N MET A 106 4.43 13.12 -3.51
CA MET A 106 4.65 13.05 -2.05
C MET A 106 6.13 13.09 -1.69
N ALA A 107 6.95 12.32 -2.42
CA ALA A 107 8.41 12.33 -2.24
C ALA A 107 9.00 13.73 -2.48
N PHE A 108 8.51 14.44 -3.51
CA PHE A 108 8.87 15.83 -3.76
C PHE A 108 8.47 16.75 -2.59
N PHE A 109 7.23 16.69 -2.10
CA PHE A 109 6.79 17.61 -1.04
C PHE A 109 7.62 17.47 0.23
N PHE A 110 7.93 16.23 0.63
CA PHE A 110 8.74 15.98 1.82
C PHE A 110 10.15 16.57 1.69
N THR A 111 10.85 16.27 0.60
CA THR A 111 12.24 16.73 0.41
C THR A 111 12.32 18.21 0.08
N PHE A 112 11.37 18.74 -0.70
CA PHE A 112 11.34 20.14 -1.09
C PHE A 112 10.96 21.08 0.05
N MET A 113 10.17 20.61 1.03
CA MET A 113 9.91 21.37 2.26
C MET A 113 11.19 21.53 3.10
N ALA A 114 12.00 20.47 3.23
CA ALA A 114 13.30 20.56 3.88
C ALA A 114 14.25 21.51 3.12
N GLN A 115 14.28 21.42 1.78
CA GLN A 115 15.02 22.35 0.92
C GLN A 115 14.59 23.82 1.14
N LEU A 116 13.29 24.08 1.27
CA LEU A 116 12.77 25.43 1.55
C LEU A 116 13.30 25.95 2.89
N VAL A 117 13.24 25.15 3.95
CA VAL A 117 13.80 25.53 5.27
C VAL A 117 15.29 25.85 5.16
N ILE A 118 16.05 25.01 4.47
CA ILE A 118 17.49 25.24 4.23
C ILE A 118 17.70 26.56 3.47
N SER A 119 16.94 26.83 2.42
CA SER A 119 17.09 28.07 1.64
C SER A 119 16.80 29.33 2.47
N ILE A 120 15.87 29.27 3.43
CA ILE A 120 15.59 30.36 4.37
C ILE A 120 16.78 30.57 5.31
N ILE A 121 17.34 29.49 5.87
CA ILE A 121 18.54 29.56 6.72
C ILE A 121 19.73 30.13 5.94
N GLN A 122 19.91 29.73 4.68
CA GLN A 122 20.97 30.23 3.82
C GLN A 122 20.79 31.71 3.49
N ALA A 123 19.55 32.18 3.29
CA ALA A 123 19.25 33.59 3.11
C ALA A 123 19.57 34.42 4.37
N VAL A 124 19.25 33.90 5.56
CA VAL A 124 19.62 34.53 6.84
C VAL A 124 21.15 34.62 7.00
N GLY A 125 21.87 33.54 6.66
CA GLY A 125 23.33 33.53 6.60
C GLY A 125 23.99 33.43 7.96
N ILE A 126 23.73 32.35 8.70
CA ILE A 126 24.37 32.09 10.00
C ILE A 126 25.90 32.02 9.82
N PRO A 127 26.70 32.77 10.59
CA PRO A 127 28.16 32.71 10.50
C PRO A 127 28.69 31.28 10.69
N GLY A 128 29.67 30.89 9.86
CA GLY A 128 30.28 29.55 9.94
C GLY A 128 29.50 28.44 9.24
N TRP A 129 28.39 28.75 8.55
CA TRP A 129 27.64 27.77 7.76
C TRP A 129 28.10 27.63 6.31
N GLY A 130 29.09 28.40 5.85
CA GLY A 130 29.53 28.35 4.45
C GLY A 130 28.61 29.04 3.47
N VAL A 131 27.89 30.07 3.93
CA VAL A 131 26.97 30.85 3.10
C VAL A 131 27.11 32.34 3.34
N CYS A 132 26.99 33.11 2.27
CA CYS A 132 26.90 34.56 2.28
C CYS A 132 25.42 34.97 2.30
N GLY A 133 24.78 34.92 3.48
CA GLY A 133 23.44 35.46 3.68
C GLY A 133 23.47 36.85 4.36
N TRP A 134 22.29 37.39 4.69
CA TRP A 134 22.14 38.77 5.13
C TRP A 134 22.98 39.14 6.35
N ILE A 135 23.01 38.30 7.39
CA ILE A 135 23.79 38.57 8.60
C ILE A 135 25.29 38.64 8.27
N ALA A 136 25.80 37.63 7.56
CA ALA A 136 27.20 37.58 7.15
C ALA A 136 27.58 38.77 6.25
N ALA A 137 26.81 39.06 5.20
CA ALA A 137 27.12 40.13 4.25
C ALA A 137 27.08 41.52 4.90
N ILE A 138 26.05 41.82 5.71
CA ILE A 138 25.92 43.12 6.39
C ILE A 138 27.07 43.31 7.40
N SER A 139 27.37 42.28 8.21
CA SER A 139 28.44 42.37 9.21
C SER A 139 29.82 42.61 8.59
N PHE A 140 30.05 42.13 7.36
CA PHE A 140 31.36 42.23 6.71
C PHE A 140 31.66 43.61 6.10
N PHE A 141 30.66 44.50 5.96
CA PHE A 141 30.88 45.87 5.50
C PHE A 141 31.84 46.64 6.41
N GLY A 142 31.85 46.35 7.71
CA GLY A 142 32.80 46.93 8.66
C GLY A 142 34.23 46.42 8.51
N THR A 143 34.45 45.35 7.73
CA THR A 143 35.77 44.73 7.53
C THR A 143 36.34 45.05 6.15
N ASN A 144 35.59 44.71 5.09
CA ASN A 144 36.01 44.97 3.71
C ASN A 144 34.80 45.23 2.82
N VAL A 145 34.65 46.49 2.40
CA VAL A 145 33.53 46.95 1.57
C VAL A 145 33.47 46.20 0.23
N GLY A 146 34.62 45.99 -0.42
CA GLY A 146 34.67 45.31 -1.72
C GLY A 146 34.16 43.87 -1.64
N SER A 147 34.64 43.12 -0.65
CA SER A 147 34.17 41.75 -0.41
C SER A 147 32.70 41.71 -0.02
N ALA A 148 32.24 42.64 0.84
CA ALA A 148 30.84 42.70 1.26
C ALA A 148 29.88 42.95 0.07
N VAL A 149 30.26 43.78 -0.90
CA VAL A 149 29.49 43.99 -2.13
C VAL A 149 29.38 42.69 -2.95
N VAL A 150 30.48 41.93 -3.08
CA VAL A 150 30.45 40.64 -3.79
C VAL A 150 29.55 39.63 -3.07
N MET A 151 29.55 39.62 -1.73
CA MET A 151 28.71 38.74 -0.92
C MET A 151 27.20 39.07 -0.97
N LEU A 152 26.83 40.32 -1.29
CA LEU A 152 25.42 40.66 -1.47
C LEU A 152 24.79 39.92 -2.66
N ILE A 153 25.58 39.58 -3.68
CA ILE A 153 25.10 38.85 -4.86
C ILE A 153 24.50 37.48 -4.47
N PRO A 154 25.24 36.54 -3.84
CA PRO A 154 24.66 35.30 -3.36
C PRO A 154 23.59 35.52 -2.28
N THR A 155 23.67 36.57 -1.46
CA THR A 155 22.64 36.88 -0.45
C THR A 155 21.27 37.13 -1.09
N VAL A 156 21.23 37.97 -2.13
CA VAL A 156 20.00 38.25 -2.88
C VAL A 156 19.51 37.01 -3.61
N LEU A 157 20.43 36.21 -4.17
CA LEU A 157 20.07 34.96 -4.84
C LEU A 157 19.47 33.92 -3.88
N PHE A 158 20.01 33.75 -2.67
CA PHE A 158 19.39 32.87 -1.65
C PHE A 158 18.01 33.36 -1.22
N THR A 159 17.83 34.67 -1.09
CA THR A 159 16.52 35.26 -0.80
C THR A 159 15.54 34.97 -1.93
N GLY A 160 15.95 35.20 -3.18
CA GLY A 160 15.16 34.85 -4.36
C GLY A 160 14.83 33.35 -4.41
N MET A 161 15.80 32.49 -4.08
CA MET A 161 15.61 31.04 -4.01
C MET A 161 14.54 30.65 -2.99
N ALA A 162 14.55 31.24 -1.79
CA ALA A 162 13.55 30.97 -0.76
C ALA A 162 12.14 31.41 -1.20
N VAL A 163 12.01 32.62 -1.76
CA VAL A 163 10.74 33.16 -2.27
C VAL A 163 10.21 32.28 -3.41
N PHE A 164 11.03 31.99 -4.43
CA PHE A 164 10.59 31.17 -5.55
C PHE A 164 10.31 29.71 -5.15
N SER A 165 11.02 29.17 -4.15
CA SER A 165 10.72 27.85 -3.58
C SER A 165 9.37 27.83 -2.89
N PHE A 166 9.03 28.85 -2.12
CA PHE A 166 7.71 28.96 -1.49
C PHE A 166 6.60 29.08 -2.55
N ILE A 167 6.79 29.91 -3.57
CA ILE A 167 5.84 30.03 -4.69
C ILE A 167 5.70 28.70 -5.44
N ALA A 168 6.81 28.01 -5.73
CA ALA A 168 6.78 26.72 -6.41
C ALA A 168 6.07 25.65 -5.57
N LEU A 169 6.36 25.57 -4.27
CA LEU A 169 5.72 24.63 -3.35
C LEU A 169 4.20 24.85 -3.32
N THR A 170 3.75 26.10 -3.16
CA THR A 170 2.32 26.43 -3.15
C THR A 170 1.66 26.15 -4.50
N MET A 171 2.34 26.44 -5.61
CA MET A 171 1.85 26.18 -6.97
C MET A 171 1.65 24.68 -7.20
N VAL A 172 2.66 23.86 -6.90
CA VAL A 172 2.62 22.40 -7.06
C VAL A 172 1.60 21.77 -6.12
N HIS A 173 1.49 22.26 -4.88
CA HIS A 173 0.50 21.78 -3.93
C HIS A 173 -0.93 22.08 -4.37
N LYS A 174 -1.19 23.30 -4.87
CA LYS A 174 -2.50 23.67 -5.45
C LYS A 174 -2.84 22.79 -6.64
N PHE A 175 -1.89 22.55 -7.54
CA PHE A 175 -2.06 21.65 -8.67
C PHE A 175 -2.37 20.21 -8.21
N TYR A 176 -1.57 19.66 -7.30
CA TYR A 176 -1.74 18.31 -6.78
C TYR A 176 -3.12 18.12 -6.12
N ARG A 177 -3.54 19.06 -5.27
CA ARG A 177 -4.89 19.02 -4.66
C ARG A 177 -6.02 19.24 -5.68
N GLY A 178 -5.83 20.12 -6.65
CA GLY A 178 -6.81 20.37 -7.72
C GLY A 178 -7.05 19.15 -8.62
N SER A 179 -6.03 18.31 -8.83
CA SER A 179 -6.12 17.06 -9.59
C SER A 179 -6.66 15.87 -8.76
N GLY A 180 -7.25 16.12 -7.59
CA GLY A 180 -7.73 15.07 -6.68
C GLY A 180 -6.61 14.26 -6.02
N GLY A 181 -5.38 14.79 -6.00
CA GLY A 181 -4.24 14.20 -5.33
C GLY A 181 -4.44 14.18 -3.81
N SER A 182 -4.27 13.01 -3.22
CA SER A 182 -4.33 12.80 -1.78
C SER A 182 -3.28 11.79 -1.33
N PHE A 183 -2.91 11.83 -0.05
CA PHE A 183 -2.04 10.80 0.53
C PHE A 183 -2.64 9.39 0.34
N SER A 184 -3.97 9.26 0.41
CA SER A 184 -4.68 8.00 0.12
C SER A 184 -4.47 7.54 -1.31
N LYS A 185 -4.58 8.43 -2.30
CA LYS A 185 -4.32 8.14 -3.72
C LYS A 185 -2.86 7.77 -3.98
N ALA A 186 -1.92 8.45 -3.32
CA ALA A 186 -0.50 8.09 -3.38
C ALA A 186 -0.21 6.70 -2.79
N GLN A 187 -0.91 6.35 -1.71
CA GLN A 187 -0.85 5.04 -1.09
C GLN A 187 -1.44 3.96 -1.99
N GLU A 188 -2.55 4.25 -2.66
CA GLU A 188 -3.19 3.36 -3.65
C GLU A 188 -2.31 3.13 -4.89
N GLU A 189 -1.72 4.18 -5.47
CA GLU A 189 -0.79 4.05 -6.61
C GLU A 189 0.49 3.26 -6.26
N TRP A 190 0.92 3.34 -5.00
CA TRP A 190 2.04 2.57 -4.48
C TRP A 190 1.68 1.10 -4.31
N THR A 191 0.52 0.80 -3.73
CA THR A 191 0.09 -0.56 -3.41
C THR A 191 -0.38 -1.33 -4.64
N THR A 192 -1.00 -0.65 -5.60
CA THR A 192 -1.39 -1.22 -6.90
C THR A 192 -0.22 -1.39 -7.87
N GLY A 193 0.98 -0.90 -7.52
CA GLY A 193 2.14 -0.96 -8.41
C GLY A 193 2.02 -0.08 -9.66
N ALA A 194 0.99 0.78 -9.74
CA ALA A 194 0.68 1.63 -10.89
C ALA A 194 1.83 2.59 -11.25
N TRP A 195 2.71 2.90 -10.31
CA TRP A 195 3.90 3.74 -10.53
C TRP A 195 4.97 3.13 -11.46
N LYS A 196 4.85 1.84 -11.84
CA LYS A 196 5.89 1.09 -12.58
C LYS A 196 5.69 0.94 -14.10
N ASN A 197 4.59 1.34 -14.76
CA ASN A 197 4.45 0.94 -16.16
C ASN A 197 3.68 1.88 -17.13
N PRO A 198 4.35 2.44 -18.15
CA PRO A 198 3.70 3.08 -19.31
C PRO A 198 2.88 2.10 -20.18
N HIS A 199 3.19 0.80 -20.16
CA HIS A 199 2.52 -0.23 -20.97
C HIS A 199 1.22 -0.78 -20.36
N VAL A 200 1.01 -0.61 -19.04
CA VAL A 200 -0.21 -1.11 -18.35
C VAL A 200 -1.42 -0.23 -18.65
N GLN A 201 -1.22 1.07 -18.86
CA GLN A 201 -2.28 1.98 -19.34
C GLN A 201 -2.78 1.62 -20.75
N GLN A 202 -1.87 1.23 -21.66
CA GLN A 202 -2.22 0.90 -23.05
C GLN A 202 -2.85 -0.50 -23.16
N ALA A 203 -2.39 -1.45 -22.34
CA ALA A 203 -2.97 -2.81 -22.26
C ALA A 203 -4.35 -2.81 -21.56
N ALA A 204 -4.56 -1.98 -20.53
CA ALA A 204 -5.87 -1.84 -19.89
C ALA A 204 -6.91 -1.20 -20.81
N GLN A 205 -6.52 -0.22 -21.64
CA GLN A 205 -7.39 0.36 -22.66
C GLN A 205 -7.77 -0.64 -23.75
N ASN A 206 -6.83 -1.46 -24.23
CA ASN A 206 -7.12 -2.49 -25.24
C ASN A 206 -7.93 -3.68 -24.67
N ALA A 207 -7.70 -4.07 -23.42
CA ALA A 207 -8.45 -5.13 -22.74
C ALA A 207 -9.89 -4.71 -22.40
N ALA A 208 -10.11 -3.45 -22.00
CA ALA A 208 -11.44 -2.91 -21.74
C ALA A 208 -12.30 -2.81 -23.01
N MET A 209 -11.69 -2.45 -24.14
CA MET A 209 -12.38 -2.44 -25.45
C MET A 209 -12.73 -3.86 -25.95
N GLY A 210 -11.90 -4.87 -25.65
CA GLY A 210 -12.20 -6.28 -25.96
C GLY A 210 -13.25 -6.90 -25.04
N ALA A 211 -13.25 -6.57 -23.74
CA ALA A 211 -14.23 -7.06 -22.77
C ALA A 211 -15.64 -6.47 -23.01
N ALA A 212 -15.73 -5.20 -23.45
CA ALA A 212 -16.99 -4.57 -23.84
C ALA A 212 -17.63 -5.22 -25.08
N GLN A 213 -16.82 -5.74 -26.02
CA GLN A 213 -17.31 -6.51 -27.18
C GLN A 213 -17.68 -7.96 -26.81
N GLY A 214 -16.99 -8.57 -25.84
CA GLY A 214 -17.26 -9.95 -25.40
C GLY A 214 -18.49 -10.10 -24.49
N ALA A 215 -18.74 -9.14 -23.60
CA ALA A 215 -19.87 -9.18 -22.67
C ALA A 215 -21.24 -8.95 -23.35
N MET A 216 -21.27 -8.37 -24.56
CA MET A 216 -22.51 -8.23 -25.34
C MET A 216 -22.93 -9.53 -26.06
N MET A 217 -22.11 -10.59 -26.11
CA MET A 217 -22.42 -11.83 -26.85
C MET A 217 -22.76 -13.06 -26.01
N GLN A 218 -22.59 -13.06 -24.68
CA GLN A 218 -22.64 -14.29 -23.87
C GLN A 218 -23.91 -14.47 -23.01
N HIS A 219 -24.89 -13.57 -23.10
CA HIS A 219 -26.10 -13.61 -22.27
C HIS A 219 -27.36 -14.18 -22.95
N GLU A 220 -27.21 -14.81 -24.11
CA GLU A 220 -28.20 -15.72 -24.73
C GLU A 220 -27.37 -16.90 -25.24
N THR A 221 -27.40 -18.12 -24.71
CA THR A 221 -28.53 -19.04 -24.80
C THR A 221 -28.20 -20.27 -23.94
N GLN A 222 -29.15 -20.58 -23.09
CA GLN A 222 -29.24 -21.69 -22.18
C GLN A 222 -29.65 -22.98 -22.91
N TYR A 223 -29.55 -24.13 -22.24
CA TYR A 223 -30.23 -25.41 -22.54
C TYR A 223 -29.72 -26.25 -23.72
N SER A 224 -29.21 -27.46 -23.45
CA SER A 224 -30.04 -28.68 -23.46
C SER A 224 -29.21 -29.99 -23.46
N ALA A 225 -29.57 -30.87 -22.51
CA ALA A 225 -29.56 -32.34 -22.59
C ALA A 225 -28.28 -33.21 -22.45
N THR A 226 -28.51 -34.31 -21.71
CA THR A 226 -27.69 -35.36 -21.08
C THR A 226 -27.37 -36.59 -21.99
N PRO A 227 -26.53 -37.58 -21.53
CA PRO A 227 -25.79 -38.54 -22.39
C PRO A 227 -26.35 -39.99 -22.45
N ASN A 228 -25.98 -40.78 -23.47
CA ASN A 228 -25.67 -42.24 -23.35
C ASN A 228 -25.08 -42.94 -24.63
N TYR A 229 -24.22 -43.94 -24.35
CA TYR A 229 -23.46 -45.00 -25.07
C TYR A 229 -23.69 -45.30 -26.59
N THR A 230 -22.71 -45.80 -27.38
CA THR A 230 -22.33 -47.25 -27.49
C THR A 230 -21.13 -47.54 -28.43
N TYR A 231 -20.24 -48.44 -27.96
CA TYR A 231 -19.24 -49.40 -28.54
C TYR A 231 -18.49 -49.21 -29.88
N SER A 232 -17.20 -49.58 -29.86
CA SER A 232 -16.69 -50.72 -30.65
C SER A 232 -15.43 -51.37 -30.07
N ASN A 233 -15.42 -52.70 -30.19
CA ASN A 233 -14.49 -53.71 -29.69
C ASN A 233 -13.06 -53.57 -30.25
N GLU A 234 -12.04 -53.91 -29.46
CA GLU A 234 -11.40 -55.24 -29.52
C GLU A 234 -10.21 -55.33 -28.55
N ILE A 235 -10.18 -56.44 -27.83
CA ILE A 235 -9.15 -56.85 -26.87
C ILE A 235 -8.23 -57.84 -27.58
N ALA A 236 -6.91 -57.59 -27.56
CA ALA A 236 -5.91 -58.67 -27.62
C ALA A 236 -4.54 -58.24 -27.04
N LEU A 237 -4.34 -58.58 -25.77
CA LEU A 237 -3.20 -59.39 -25.26
C LEU A 237 -1.79 -59.17 -25.88
N ARG A 238 -0.84 -58.60 -25.10
CA ARG A 238 0.22 -59.33 -24.37
C ARG A 238 1.30 -58.40 -23.75
N LEU A 239 1.86 -58.95 -22.67
CA LEU A 239 2.80 -58.45 -21.65
C LEU A 239 4.25 -58.15 -22.14
N PRO A 240 5.13 -57.59 -21.27
CA PRO A 240 6.26 -56.73 -21.65
C PRO A 240 7.62 -57.45 -21.73
N GLY A 241 8.59 -56.82 -22.40
CA GLY A 241 9.95 -57.33 -22.52
C GLY A 241 11.02 -56.23 -22.70
N ARG A 242 11.74 -56.00 -21.60
CA ARG A 242 13.16 -55.61 -21.43
C ARG A 242 14.03 -55.19 -22.64
N GLY A 243 14.82 -54.13 -22.36
CA GLY A 243 16.21 -53.93 -22.79
C GLY A 243 16.36 -53.35 -24.20
N GLY A 244 17.20 -52.38 -24.50
CA GLY A 244 18.29 -51.75 -23.78
C GLY A 244 19.25 -51.19 -24.84
N VAL A 245 19.88 -50.08 -24.50
CA VAL A 245 21.23 -49.66 -24.96
C VAL A 245 21.36 -48.94 -26.32
N THR A 246 22.14 -47.85 -26.24
CA THR A 246 22.93 -47.11 -27.27
C THR A 246 22.27 -46.09 -28.22
N SER A 247 22.55 -44.81 -27.91
CA SER A 247 22.92 -43.72 -28.84
C SER A 247 24.12 -44.14 -29.74
N PRO A 248 24.47 -43.47 -30.87
CA PRO A 248 24.57 -42.01 -30.96
C PRO A 248 24.27 -41.33 -32.33
N LEU A 249 23.96 -40.03 -32.23
CA LEU A 249 24.50 -38.88 -32.99
C LEU A 249 24.52 -38.81 -34.54
N LEU A 250 24.19 -37.58 -34.98
CA LEU A 250 24.82 -36.75 -36.03
C LEU A 250 24.28 -36.78 -37.48
N GLY A 251 24.08 -35.56 -38.00
CA GLY A 251 23.77 -35.19 -39.40
C GLY A 251 22.56 -34.25 -39.44
N ASP A 252 22.68 -32.94 -39.22
CA ASP A 252 23.30 -31.87 -40.03
C ASP A 252 22.76 -31.71 -41.47
N GLY A 253 22.53 -30.45 -41.85
CA GLY A 253 22.07 -29.98 -43.16
C GLY A 253 20.57 -29.64 -43.21
N GLY A 254 20.09 -28.40 -43.30
CA GLY A 254 20.69 -27.19 -43.86
C GLY A 254 20.11 -26.86 -45.23
N ARG A 255 19.31 -25.78 -45.28
CA ARG A 255 19.04 -24.85 -46.41
C ARG A 255 17.81 -25.02 -47.34
N ARG A 256 17.00 -23.94 -47.26
CA ARG A 256 16.62 -22.95 -48.30
C ARG A 256 15.46 -23.22 -49.26
N GLY A 257 14.66 -22.16 -49.39
CA GLY A 257 13.88 -21.75 -50.58
C GLY A 257 12.47 -22.34 -50.60
N GLY A 258 11.36 -21.61 -50.54
CA GLY A 258 11.10 -20.26 -51.01
C GLY A 258 10.50 -20.30 -52.42
N SER A 259 9.16 -20.22 -52.52
CA SER A 259 8.35 -19.53 -53.56
C SER A 259 7.06 -20.30 -53.95
N ARG A 260 5.90 -19.82 -53.45
CA ARG A 260 4.58 -19.50 -54.09
C ARG A 260 4.12 -20.20 -55.39
N PRO A 261 2.84 -20.02 -55.84
CA PRO A 261 1.55 -19.87 -55.12
C PRO A 261 0.41 -20.70 -55.79
N LEU A 262 -0.78 -20.84 -55.18
CA LEU A 262 -2.02 -21.17 -55.90
C LEU A 262 -3.23 -20.41 -55.33
N ARG A 263 -4.00 -19.85 -56.27
CA ARG A 263 -5.29 -19.13 -56.15
C ARG A 263 -6.41 -20.03 -55.62
N GLU A 264 -7.41 -19.44 -54.97
CA GLU A 264 -8.84 -19.39 -55.38
C GLU A 264 -9.60 -18.48 -54.38
N GLN A 265 -10.16 -17.32 -54.79
CA GLN A 265 -11.60 -17.05 -55.03
C GLN A 265 -12.53 -17.42 -53.86
N ALA A 266 -13.61 -16.72 -53.51
CA ALA A 266 -14.17 -15.41 -53.79
C ALA A 266 -15.43 -15.27 -52.88
N ALA A 267 -15.99 -14.06 -52.86
CA ALA A 267 -17.40 -13.72 -52.60
C ALA A 267 -17.90 -13.54 -51.15
N ALA A 268 -18.12 -12.26 -50.85
CA ALA A 268 -18.98 -11.72 -49.81
C ALA A 268 -20.46 -11.73 -50.23
N ARG A 269 -21.39 -11.88 -49.26
CA ARG A 269 -22.52 -10.94 -48.97
C ARG A 269 -23.51 -11.51 -47.91
N PRO A 270 -24.33 -10.64 -47.28
CA PRO A 270 -24.78 -10.80 -45.89
C PRO A 270 -26.15 -11.46 -45.76
N LEU A 271 -26.39 -12.10 -44.62
CA LEU A 271 -27.70 -12.64 -44.26
C LEU A 271 -28.39 -11.84 -43.17
N ARG A 272 -29.71 -11.80 -43.33
CA ARG A 272 -30.71 -10.93 -42.73
C ARG A 272 -30.97 -11.27 -41.26
N SER A 273 -31.28 -10.22 -40.49
CA SER A 273 -31.89 -10.29 -39.16
C SER A 273 -33.31 -10.88 -39.20
N PRO A 274 -33.66 -11.80 -38.29
CA PRO A 274 -35.04 -12.09 -37.95
C PRO A 274 -35.50 -11.22 -36.77
N ARG A 275 -36.70 -10.68 -36.96
CA ARG A 275 -37.56 -9.95 -36.03
C ARG A 275 -38.29 -10.96 -35.17
N LEU A 276 -38.33 -10.79 -33.84
CA LEU A 276 -39.18 -11.59 -32.95
C LEU A 276 -39.76 -10.75 -31.82
N GLU A 277 -41.02 -11.06 -31.53
CA GLU A 277 -42.05 -10.23 -30.90
C GLU A 277 -41.99 -10.22 -29.38
N LEU A 278 -42.43 -9.09 -28.80
CA LEU A 278 -42.67 -8.91 -27.37
C LEU A 278 -43.84 -9.76 -26.89
N ARG A 279 -43.68 -10.40 -25.72
CA ARG A 279 -44.77 -11.04 -24.99
C ARG A 279 -44.81 -10.51 -23.56
N ASP A 280 -45.99 -9.99 -23.22
CA ASP A 280 -46.34 -9.34 -21.95
C ASP A 280 -46.16 -10.24 -20.73
N TYR A 281 -45.53 -9.70 -19.68
CA TYR A 281 -45.51 -10.30 -18.35
C TYR A 281 -46.51 -9.56 -17.45
N ARG A 282 -47.58 -10.28 -17.05
CA ARG A 282 -48.69 -9.77 -16.24
C ARG A 282 -48.47 -10.14 -14.77
N SER A 283 -48.64 -9.15 -13.89
CA SER A 283 -48.54 -9.21 -12.43
C SER A 283 -49.57 -10.15 -11.78
N PRO A 284 -49.27 -10.80 -10.63
CA PRO A 284 -50.29 -11.44 -9.80
C PRO A 284 -51.06 -10.45 -8.91
N ASP A 285 -52.37 -10.61 -8.89
CA ASP A 285 -53.38 -9.75 -8.28
C ASP A 285 -53.41 -9.77 -6.74
N LEU A 286 -53.58 -8.56 -6.20
CA LEU A 286 -53.65 -8.16 -4.80
C LEU A 286 -55.10 -8.11 -4.30
N ARG A 287 -55.91 -9.13 -4.60
CA ARG A 287 -57.34 -9.20 -4.20
C ARG A 287 -57.77 -10.62 -3.82
N ARG A 288 -57.28 -11.10 -2.67
CA ARG A 288 -57.83 -12.28 -1.99
C ARG A 288 -57.57 -12.30 -0.47
N VAL A 289 -57.44 -11.12 0.15
CA VAL A 289 -57.17 -10.96 1.60
C VAL A 289 -58.13 -9.95 2.25
N SER A 290 -59.37 -9.81 1.75
CA SER A 290 -60.28 -8.79 2.28
C SER A 290 -61.77 -9.11 2.20
N ALA A 291 -62.16 -10.39 2.22
CA ALA A 291 -63.57 -10.76 2.28
C ALA A 291 -63.75 -12.22 2.70
N GLU A 292 -63.30 -12.56 3.90
CA GLU A 292 -63.92 -13.64 4.67
C GLU A 292 -63.64 -13.42 6.15
N PHE A 293 -64.73 -13.25 6.89
CA PHE A 293 -64.83 -13.31 8.34
C PHE A 293 -64.53 -12.05 9.16
N ASP A 294 -65.29 -11.01 8.82
CA ASP A 294 -66.06 -10.25 9.81
C ASP A 294 -66.97 -11.19 10.64
N ARG A 295 -66.52 -11.56 11.85
CA ARG A 295 -67.37 -11.96 12.98
C ARG A 295 -66.59 -11.91 14.29
N SER A 296 -66.55 -10.72 14.87
CA SER A 296 -66.31 -10.52 16.29
C SER A 296 -67.65 -10.51 17.02
N MET A 297 -67.85 -11.41 18.01
CA MET A 297 -68.42 -11.17 19.35
C MET A 297 -68.92 -12.47 20.03
N GLU A 298 -68.14 -12.90 21.05
CA GLU A 298 -68.52 -13.46 22.38
C GLU A 298 -69.26 -14.83 22.50
N PRO A 299 -69.15 -15.59 23.64
CA PRO A 299 -68.33 -15.41 24.85
C PRO A 299 -67.50 -16.65 25.31
N PHE A 300 -66.71 -16.38 26.35
CA PHE A 300 -65.74 -17.16 27.13
C PHE A 300 -66.24 -18.49 27.77
N SER A 301 -65.41 -19.54 27.77
CA SER A 301 -65.47 -20.69 28.70
C SER A 301 -64.09 -21.39 28.78
N PRO A 302 -63.51 -21.60 29.97
CA PRO A 302 -62.15 -22.15 30.11
C PRO A 302 -62.13 -23.69 30.17
N PRO A 303 -61.15 -24.39 29.55
CA PRO A 303 -60.84 -25.76 29.92
C PRO A 303 -59.69 -25.84 30.94
N GLU A 304 -59.79 -26.87 31.76
CA GLU A 304 -59.01 -27.17 32.98
C GLU A 304 -57.49 -27.40 32.79
N PRO A 305 -56.68 -27.25 33.85
CA PRO A 305 -55.22 -27.30 33.78
C PRO A 305 -54.67 -28.72 33.54
N GLY A 306 -54.04 -28.92 32.37
CA GLY A 306 -53.14 -30.04 32.09
C GLY A 306 -51.71 -29.75 32.55
N PHE A 307 -51.08 -30.75 33.16
CA PHE A 307 -49.71 -30.74 33.70
C PHE A 307 -48.66 -30.17 32.74
N PRO A 308 -47.72 -29.31 33.19
CA PRO A 308 -46.65 -28.80 32.34
C PRO A 308 -45.61 -29.89 32.06
N ALA A 309 -45.33 -30.11 30.79
CA ALA A 309 -44.18 -30.87 30.31
C ALA A 309 -42.87 -30.21 30.77
N GLU A 310 -41.93 -31.05 31.20
CA GLU A 310 -40.57 -30.67 31.61
C GLU A 310 -39.91 -29.77 30.56
N LYS A 311 -39.64 -28.51 30.94
CA LYS A 311 -38.67 -27.68 30.22
C LYS A 311 -37.30 -28.26 30.49
N SER A 312 -36.68 -28.85 29.46
CA SER A 312 -35.24 -29.10 29.46
C SER A 312 -34.54 -27.76 29.72
N SER A 313 -33.89 -27.67 30.88
CA SER A 313 -33.06 -26.55 31.25
C SER A 313 -31.81 -26.56 30.38
N SER A 314 -31.84 -25.85 29.25
CA SER A 314 -30.61 -25.50 28.55
C SER A 314 -29.83 -24.51 29.41
N VAL A 315 -28.76 -24.98 30.03
CA VAL A 315 -27.75 -24.11 30.64
C VAL A 315 -27.30 -23.13 29.54
N PRO A 316 -27.36 -21.80 29.75
CA PRO A 316 -26.86 -20.85 28.77
C PRO A 316 -25.37 -21.14 28.55
N GLN A 317 -25.00 -21.64 27.37
CA GLN A 317 -23.59 -21.80 27.01
C GLN A 317 -22.92 -20.43 27.12
N LYS A 318 -21.91 -20.34 27.98
CA LYS A 318 -21.14 -19.12 28.20
C LYS A 318 -20.47 -18.74 26.88
N THR A 319 -20.91 -17.66 26.26
CA THR A 319 -20.30 -17.15 25.03
C THR A 319 -18.94 -16.56 25.36
N PHE A 320 -17.89 -17.01 24.67
CA PHE A 320 -16.54 -16.51 24.85
C PHE A 320 -16.18 -15.56 23.70
N ARG A 321 -15.66 -14.38 24.02
CA ARG A 321 -15.43 -13.31 23.04
C ARG A 321 -13.97 -13.12 22.72
N VAL A 322 -13.61 -13.27 21.44
CA VAL A 322 -12.25 -13.10 20.94
C VAL A 322 -12.17 -11.85 20.08
N LEU A 323 -11.24 -10.96 20.43
CA LEU A 323 -10.89 -9.82 19.62
C LEU A 323 -9.61 -10.13 18.84
N VAL A 324 -9.71 -10.17 17.52
CA VAL A 324 -8.60 -10.46 16.62
C VAL A 324 -8.00 -9.14 16.12
N GLY A 325 -6.77 -8.85 16.54
CA GLY A 325 -5.96 -7.74 16.04
C GLY A 325 -5.15 -8.13 14.81
N VAL A 326 -5.18 -7.30 13.77
CA VAL A 326 -4.50 -7.58 12.49
C VAL A 326 -3.60 -6.41 12.11
N THR A 327 -2.31 -6.71 11.87
CA THR A 327 -1.28 -5.71 11.56
C THR A 327 -0.71 -5.87 10.13
N GLY A 328 0.15 -4.94 9.71
CA GLY A 328 0.65 -4.78 8.35
C GLY A 328 1.72 -5.79 7.93
N SER A 329 1.37 -7.08 7.92
CA SER A 329 2.21 -8.17 7.42
C SER A 329 1.53 -8.90 6.26
N VAL A 330 2.33 -9.44 5.33
CA VAL A 330 1.82 -10.27 4.21
C VAL A 330 0.97 -11.44 4.71
N ALA A 331 1.24 -11.94 5.92
CA ALA A 331 0.45 -13.00 6.54
C ALA A 331 -1.02 -12.62 6.80
N ALA A 332 -1.40 -11.33 6.74
CA ALA A 332 -2.79 -10.88 6.86
C ALA A 332 -3.69 -11.40 5.72
N LEU A 333 -3.13 -11.85 4.60
CA LEU A 333 -3.84 -12.63 3.57
C LEU A 333 -4.54 -13.88 4.13
N LYS A 334 -4.05 -14.42 5.26
CA LYS A 334 -4.63 -15.59 5.94
C LYS A 334 -5.77 -15.24 6.88
N LEU A 335 -6.11 -13.96 7.05
CA LEU A 335 -7.17 -13.52 7.96
C LEU A 335 -8.54 -14.14 7.65
N PRO A 336 -9.05 -14.17 6.39
CA PRO A 336 -10.34 -14.78 6.10
C PRO A 336 -10.41 -16.25 6.55
N LEU A 337 -9.31 -17.00 6.31
CA LEU A 337 -9.20 -18.40 6.74
C LEU A 337 -9.16 -18.50 8.27
N LEU A 338 -8.36 -17.68 8.96
CA LEU A 338 -8.30 -17.67 10.42
C LEU A 338 -9.66 -17.41 11.06
N ILE A 339 -10.40 -16.40 10.58
CA ILE A 339 -11.73 -16.07 11.10
C ILE A 339 -12.70 -17.22 10.84
N THR A 340 -12.68 -17.82 9.64
CA THR A 340 -13.53 -18.95 9.29
C THR A 340 -13.27 -20.15 10.21
N GLU A 341 -12.01 -20.48 10.52
CA GLU A 341 -11.67 -21.57 11.43
C GLU A 341 -12.03 -21.26 12.89
N LEU A 342 -11.88 -20.02 13.35
CA LEU A 342 -12.30 -19.61 14.70
C LEU A 342 -13.82 -19.71 14.87
N LEU A 343 -14.61 -19.29 13.88
CA LEU A 343 -16.08 -19.36 13.92
C LEU A 343 -16.62 -20.80 13.95
N LYS A 344 -15.81 -21.82 13.62
CA LYS A 344 -16.20 -23.23 13.78
C LYS A 344 -16.19 -23.68 15.24
N ILE A 345 -15.58 -22.92 16.15
CA ILE A 345 -15.55 -23.25 17.58
C ILE A 345 -16.91 -22.86 18.20
N PRO A 346 -17.67 -23.82 18.76
CA PRO A 346 -18.95 -23.53 19.37
C PRO A 346 -18.82 -22.53 20.53
N GLY A 347 -19.75 -21.57 20.62
CA GLY A 347 -19.77 -20.58 21.69
C GLY A 347 -18.76 -19.43 21.54
N LEU A 348 -18.01 -19.37 20.43
CA LEU A 348 -17.05 -18.30 20.17
C LEU A 348 -17.69 -17.14 19.38
N GLU A 349 -17.60 -15.93 19.93
CA GLU A 349 -17.96 -14.68 19.24
C GLU A 349 -16.68 -13.95 18.85
N VAL A 350 -16.54 -13.55 17.57
CA VAL A 350 -15.30 -12.97 17.05
C VAL A 350 -15.56 -11.57 16.50
N LYS A 351 -14.71 -10.61 16.90
CA LYS A 351 -14.62 -9.27 16.29
C LYS A 351 -13.19 -9.02 15.83
N VAL A 352 -13.02 -8.19 14.81
CA VAL A 352 -11.71 -7.87 14.24
C VAL A 352 -11.39 -6.40 14.43
N VAL A 353 -10.17 -6.09 14.87
CA VAL A 353 -9.58 -4.75 14.82
C VAL A 353 -8.41 -4.78 13.86
N THR A 354 -8.41 -3.89 12.88
CA THR A 354 -7.39 -3.85 11.84
C THR A 354 -6.66 -2.52 11.80
N THR A 355 -5.35 -2.58 11.60
CA THR A 355 -4.55 -1.37 11.34
C THR A 355 -4.71 -0.92 9.89
N GLU A 356 -4.48 0.36 9.61
CA GLU A 356 -4.47 0.88 8.23
C GLU A 356 -3.48 0.17 7.29
N ARG A 357 -2.43 -0.43 7.85
CA ARG A 357 -1.44 -1.19 7.07
C ARG A 357 -1.89 -2.62 6.75
N ALA A 358 -2.71 -3.22 7.60
CA ALA A 358 -3.26 -4.56 7.37
C ALA A 358 -4.29 -4.58 6.24
N LYS A 359 -5.07 -3.49 6.07
CA LYS A 359 -6.07 -3.33 5.00
C LYS A 359 -5.52 -3.50 3.58
N HIS A 360 -4.21 -3.45 3.37
CA HIS A 360 -3.57 -3.68 2.06
C HIS A 360 -3.53 -5.15 1.63
N PHE A 361 -3.74 -6.08 2.56
CA PHE A 361 -3.47 -7.51 2.32
C PHE A 361 -4.72 -8.37 2.18
N TYR A 362 -5.91 -7.84 2.46
CA TYR A 362 -7.17 -8.55 2.34
C TYR A 362 -8.30 -7.54 2.07
N ARG A 363 -9.45 -8.01 1.59
CA ARG A 363 -10.62 -7.14 1.40
C ARG A 363 -11.55 -7.25 2.60
N ALA A 364 -12.04 -6.12 3.11
CA ALA A 364 -12.94 -6.11 4.27
C ALA A 364 -14.22 -6.96 4.04
N GLN A 365 -14.69 -7.06 2.80
CA GLN A 365 -15.87 -7.84 2.42
C GLN A 365 -15.65 -9.36 2.55
N GLU A 366 -14.40 -9.84 2.59
CA GLU A 366 -14.07 -11.26 2.75
C GLU A 366 -14.12 -11.72 4.21
N ILE A 367 -14.31 -10.79 5.15
CA ILE A 367 -14.30 -11.07 6.59
C ILE A 367 -15.74 -11.18 7.11
N PRO A 368 -16.21 -12.37 7.52
CA PRO A 368 -17.61 -12.61 7.86
C PRO A 368 -18.02 -12.13 9.27
N VAL A 369 -17.27 -11.18 9.85
CA VAL A 369 -17.50 -10.65 11.21
C VAL A 369 -17.33 -9.13 11.24
N THR A 370 -17.79 -8.49 12.31
CA THR A 370 -17.61 -7.04 12.47
C THR A 370 -16.13 -6.67 12.52
N LEU A 371 -15.75 -5.76 11.64
CA LEU A 371 -14.39 -5.28 11.46
C LEU A 371 -14.32 -3.79 11.81
N TYR A 372 -13.45 -3.45 12.74
CA TYR A 372 -13.20 -2.09 13.21
C TYR A 372 -11.82 -1.60 12.77
N SER A 373 -11.73 -0.31 12.49
CA SER A 373 -10.52 0.39 12.11
C SER A 373 -10.41 1.75 12.81
N ASP A 374 -9.31 2.46 12.60
CA ASP A 374 -9.05 3.75 13.24
C ASP A 374 -10.14 4.78 12.92
N GLU A 375 -10.76 4.71 11.74
CA GLU A 375 -11.87 5.58 11.35
C GLU A 375 -13.12 5.39 12.24
N ASP A 376 -13.36 4.18 12.72
CA ASP A 376 -14.54 3.86 13.53
C ASP A 376 -14.44 4.47 14.93
N GLU A 377 -13.22 4.61 15.45
CA GLU A 377 -12.97 5.22 16.75
C GLU A 377 -13.45 6.67 16.81
N TRP A 378 -13.13 7.45 15.77
CA TRP A 378 -13.51 8.87 15.69
C TRP A 378 -14.91 9.09 15.13
N ARG A 379 -15.43 8.17 14.30
CA ARG A 379 -16.79 8.27 13.77
C ARG A 379 -17.86 8.07 14.86
N LEU A 380 -17.58 7.21 15.84
CA LEU A 380 -18.48 6.92 16.94
C LEU A 380 -18.42 7.97 18.06
N TRP A 381 -17.35 8.74 18.15
CA TRP A 381 -17.14 9.76 19.17
C TRP A 381 -17.57 11.16 18.68
N LYS A 382 -18.72 11.67 19.14
CA LYS A 382 -19.27 12.99 18.77
C LYS A 382 -19.33 13.96 19.95
N GLY A 383 -19.21 13.47 21.18
CA GLY A 383 -19.19 14.27 22.40
C GLY A 383 -18.52 13.56 23.57
N ARG A 384 -18.24 14.29 24.65
CA ARG A 384 -17.55 13.75 25.85
C ARG A 384 -18.28 12.61 26.55
N SER A 385 -19.59 12.49 26.35
CA SER A 385 -20.43 11.43 26.91
C SER A 385 -20.47 10.15 26.07
N ASP A 386 -19.97 10.20 24.83
CA ASP A 386 -20.05 9.06 23.94
C ASP A 386 -19.03 7.98 24.33
N PRO A 387 -19.36 6.70 24.16
CA PRO A 387 -18.46 5.63 24.48
C PRO A 387 -17.18 5.68 23.63
N VAL A 388 -16.05 5.39 24.27
CA VAL A 388 -14.75 5.33 23.61
C VAL A 388 -14.51 3.92 23.10
N LEU A 389 -14.49 3.75 21.77
CA LEU A 389 -14.50 2.44 21.11
C LEU A 389 -13.42 1.48 21.62
N HIS A 390 -12.17 1.92 21.77
CA HIS A 390 -11.09 1.04 22.23
C HIS A 390 -11.33 0.50 23.66
N ILE A 391 -11.97 1.30 24.52
CA ILE A 391 -12.35 0.87 25.87
C ILE A 391 -13.52 -0.13 25.81
N GLU A 392 -14.48 0.07 24.92
CA GLU A 392 -15.58 -0.86 24.71
C GLU A 392 -15.11 -2.22 24.20
N LEU A 393 -14.23 -2.22 23.20
CA LEU A 393 -13.65 -3.45 22.66
C LEU A 393 -12.85 -4.21 23.72
N ARG A 394 -12.06 -3.50 24.54
CA ARG A 394 -11.33 -4.08 25.69
C ARG A 394 -12.28 -4.67 26.74
N ARG A 395 -13.43 -4.03 26.99
CA ARG A 395 -14.44 -4.55 27.93
C ARG A 395 -15.16 -5.77 27.36
N TRP A 396 -15.51 -5.73 26.08
CA TRP A 396 -16.24 -6.79 25.38
C TRP A 396 -15.43 -8.08 25.26
N ALA A 397 -14.12 -7.99 24.97
CA ALA A 397 -13.29 -9.15 24.68
C ALA A 397 -12.82 -9.91 25.94
N ASP A 398 -12.87 -11.24 25.92
CA ASP A 398 -12.31 -12.11 26.96
C ASP A 398 -10.87 -12.55 26.63
N LEU A 399 -10.52 -12.58 25.34
CA LEU A 399 -9.19 -12.90 24.80
C LEU A 399 -8.84 -11.91 23.68
N MET A 400 -7.59 -11.47 23.66
CA MET A 400 -6.99 -10.76 22.54
C MET A 400 -6.09 -11.70 21.74
N LEU A 401 -6.24 -11.74 20.43
CA LEU A 401 -5.37 -12.48 19.51
C LEU A 401 -4.81 -11.52 18.46
N VAL A 402 -3.51 -11.26 18.46
CA VAL A 402 -2.87 -10.43 17.44
C VAL A 402 -2.20 -11.32 16.39
N ALA A 403 -2.84 -11.51 15.23
CA ALA A 403 -2.40 -12.44 14.20
C ALA A 403 -2.72 -11.92 12.78
N PRO A 404 -1.71 -11.47 12.01
CA PRO A 404 -0.30 -11.31 12.36
C PRO A 404 0.02 -10.11 13.27
N LEU A 405 1.16 -10.17 13.96
CA LEU A 405 1.87 -9.05 14.56
C LEU A 405 3.12 -8.69 13.73
N ASP A 406 3.12 -7.53 13.08
CA ASP A 406 4.25 -6.99 12.34
C ASP A 406 5.30 -6.36 13.28
N ALA A 407 6.52 -6.18 12.77
CA ALA A 407 7.62 -5.63 13.58
C ALA A 407 7.36 -4.21 14.07
N ASN A 408 6.60 -3.41 13.30
CA ASN A 408 6.29 -2.03 13.65
C ASN A 408 5.35 -1.95 14.86
N THR A 409 4.28 -2.75 14.85
CA THR A 409 3.34 -2.83 15.96
C THR A 409 4.01 -3.51 17.15
N LEU A 410 4.84 -4.54 16.94
CA LEU A 410 5.67 -5.12 18.01
C LEU A 410 6.50 -4.03 18.71
N ALA A 411 7.20 -3.19 17.94
CA ALA A 411 7.98 -2.09 18.48
C ALA A 411 7.12 -1.06 19.22
N LYS A 412 5.94 -0.73 18.69
CA LYS A 412 4.99 0.18 19.36
C LYS A 412 4.50 -0.38 20.69
N LEU A 413 4.10 -1.65 20.73
CA LEU A 413 3.62 -2.32 21.94
C LEU A 413 4.71 -2.40 23.01
N ALA A 414 5.94 -2.75 22.62
CA ALA A 414 7.08 -2.79 23.53
C ALA A 414 7.40 -1.42 24.14
N ASN A 415 7.22 -0.34 23.38
CA ASN A 415 7.51 1.03 23.83
C ASN A 415 6.27 1.78 24.36
N GLY A 416 5.11 1.13 24.46
CA GLY A 416 3.88 1.75 24.97
C GLY A 416 3.25 2.81 24.07
N ILE A 417 3.57 2.82 22.77
CA ILE A 417 2.94 3.72 21.78
C ILE A 417 1.51 3.23 21.49
N CYS A 418 0.55 4.12 21.65
CA CYS A 418 -0.88 3.90 21.39
C CYS A 418 -1.46 4.98 20.47
N ASP A 419 -1.16 4.87 19.17
CA ASP A 419 -1.48 5.88 18.16
C ASP A 419 -2.52 5.43 17.12
N ASN A 420 -3.11 4.24 17.32
CA ASN A 420 -4.17 3.68 16.50
C ASN A 420 -5.11 2.79 17.35
N LEU A 421 -6.27 2.41 16.80
CA LEU A 421 -7.31 1.70 17.56
C LEU A 421 -6.77 0.42 18.20
N LEU A 422 -6.01 -0.39 17.44
CA LEU A 422 -5.44 -1.65 17.93
C LEU A 422 -4.47 -1.43 19.10
N THR A 423 -3.53 -0.50 18.96
CA THR A 423 -2.54 -0.20 20.00
C THR A 423 -3.16 0.46 21.22
N CYS A 424 -4.21 1.28 21.06
CA CYS A 424 -5.02 1.80 22.16
C CYS A 424 -5.74 0.70 22.94
N VAL A 425 -6.38 -0.27 22.25
CA VAL A 425 -7.01 -1.43 22.90
C VAL A 425 -5.99 -2.22 23.71
N ILE A 426 -4.83 -2.53 23.14
CA ILE A 426 -3.78 -3.32 23.81
C ILE A 426 -3.16 -2.53 24.97
N ARG A 427 -2.98 -1.22 24.84
CA ARG A 427 -2.43 -0.38 25.92
C ARG A 427 -3.36 -0.32 27.13
N ALA A 428 -4.67 -0.39 26.90
CA ALA A 428 -5.72 -0.44 27.93
C ALA A 428 -6.07 -1.88 28.39
N TRP A 429 -5.36 -2.88 27.89
CA TRP A 429 -5.71 -4.29 28.08
C TRP A 429 -5.68 -4.70 29.56
N ASP A 430 -6.56 -5.62 29.91
CA ASP A 430 -6.58 -6.23 31.24
C ASP A 430 -5.54 -7.35 31.30
N LEU A 431 -4.50 -7.23 32.12
CA LEU A 431 -3.49 -8.28 32.23
C LEU A 431 -4.02 -9.58 32.87
N SER A 432 -5.21 -9.55 33.49
CA SER A 432 -5.91 -10.78 33.92
C SER A 432 -6.55 -11.56 32.76
N LYS A 433 -6.70 -10.94 31.59
CA LYS A 433 -7.23 -11.55 30.37
C LYS A 433 -6.08 -11.97 29.44
N PRO A 434 -6.15 -13.16 28.82
CA PRO A 434 -5.09 -13.63 27.93
C PRO A 434 -4.93 -12.71 26.71
N LEU A 435 -3.68 -12.51 26.30
CA LEU A 435 -3.32 -11.88 25.03
C LEU A 435 -2.32 -12.79 24.32
N LEU A 436 -2.72 -13.32 23.18
CA LEU A 436 -1.88 -14.09 22.28
C LEU A 436 -1.35 -13.19 21.17
N PHE A 437 -0.10 -13.37 20.75
CA PHE A 437 0.45 -12.68 19.58
C PHE A 437 1.25 -13.61 18.68
N CYS A 438 1.11 -13.43 17.37
CA CYS A 438 1.74 -14.23 16.34
C CYS A 438 2.66 -13.35 15.48
N PRO A 439 3.97 -13.24 15.79
CA PRO A 439 4.86 -12.41 15.00
C PRO A 439 4.94 -12.90 13.54
N ALA A 440 5.03 -11.96 12.60
CA ALA A 440 5.10 -12.27 11.18
C ALA A 440 5.88 -11.21 10.40
N MET A 441 7.13 -11.49 10.10
CA MET A 441 8.05 -10.55 9.44
C MET A 441 9.13 -11.27 8.63
N ASN A 442 9.88 -10.53 7.82
CA ASN A 442 11.02 -11.09 7.09
C ASN A 442 12.10 -11.61 8.07
N THR A 443 12.84 -12.64 7.67
CA THR A 443 13.92 -13.25 8.46
C THR A 443 14.93 -12.25 9.00
N ALA A 444 15.39 -11.29 8.19
CA ALA A 444 16.34 -10.28 8.63
C ALA A 444 15.76 -9.34 9.70
N MET A 445 14.44 -9.12 9.70
CA MET A 445 13.76 -8.38 10.76
C MET A 445 13.62 -9.23 12.02
N TRP A 446 13.33 -10.53 11.86
CA TRP A 446 13.20 -11.46 12.98
C TRP A 446 14.53 -11.67 13.72
N GLU A 447 15.62 -11.81 12.97
CA GLU A 447 16.98 -11.99 13.48
C GLU A 447 17.60 -10.69 14.03
N HIS A 448 16.97 -9.54 13.76
CA HIS A 448 17.44 -8.28 14.30
C HIS A 448 17.38 -8.30 15.85
N PRO A 449 18.45 -7.95 16.57
CA PRO A 449 18.51 -8.08 18.03
C PRO A 449 17.37 -7.38 18.79
N ILE A 450 16.88 -6.25 18.25
CA ILE A 450 15.75 -5.53 18.84
C ILE A 450 14.46 -6.36 18.89
N THR A 451 14.24 -7.25 17.92
CA THR A 451 13.02 -8.05 17.84
C THR A 451 12.98 -9.04 18.99
N ALA A 452 14.10 -9.71 19.28
CA ALA A 452 14.20 -10.61 20.43
C ALA A 452 13.95 -9.86 21.75
N GLN A 453 14.50 -8.65 21.91
CA GLN A 453 14.27 -7.82 23.10
C GLN A 453 12.79 -7.44 23.25
N GLN A 454 12.14 -7.02 22.16
CA GLN A 454 10.73 -6.62 22.16
C GLN A 454 9.79 -7.79 22.42
N VAL A 455 10.05 -8.97 21.82
CA VAL A 455 9.28 -10.19 22.08
C VAL A 455 9.39 -10.58 23.55
N GLU A 456 10.60 -10.56 24.12
CA GLU A 456 10.79 -10.90 25.53
C GLU A 456 10.13 -9.87 26.46
N GLN A 457 10.12 -8.59 26.08
CA GLN A 457 9.41 -7.55 26.83
C GLN A 457 7.89 -7.78 26.83
N LEU A 458 7.29 -8.13 25.68
CA LEU A 458 5.87 -8.47 25.60
C LEU A 458 5.54 -9.70 26.44
N LYS A 459 6.39 -10.74 26.41
CA LYS A 459 6.24 -11.90 27.29
C LYS A 459 6.36 -11.52 28.77
N GLY A 460 7.25 -10.59 29.10
CA GLY A 460 7.38 -10.01 30.45
C GLY A 460 6.13 -9.26 30.92
N PHE A 461 5.27 -8.77 30.02
CA PHE A 461 3.96 -8.22 30.36
C PHE A 461 2.89 -9.29 30.65
N GLY A 462 3.20 -10.58 30.44
CA GLY A 462 2.25 -11.69 30.55
C GLY A 462 1.57 -12.06 29.24
N TYR A 463 2.04 -11.55 28.09
CA TYR A 463 1.50 -11.93 26.79
C TYR A 463 2.11 -13.24 26.30
N THR A 464 1.30 -14.05 25.62
CA THR A 464 1.71 -15.38 25.16
C THR A 464 2.10 -15.33 23.68
N GLU A 465 3.36 -15.64 23.39
CA GLU A 465 3.86 -15.76 22.03
C GLU A 465 3.38 -17.07 21.38
N ILE A 466 2.84 -16.99 20.17
CA ILE A 466 2.75 -18.11 19.24
C ILE A 466 3.90 -17.96 18.24
N PRO A 467 4.95 -18.79 18.34
CA PRO A 467 6.23 -18.54 17.68
C PRO A 467 6.13 -18.63 16.15
N CYS A 468 6.98 -17.86 15.47
CA CYS A 468 7.13 -17.96 14.02
C CYS A 468 7.61 -19.34 13.57
N VAL A 469 7.20 -19.73 12.36
CA VAL A 469 7.68 -20.93 11.69
C VAL A 469 8.79 -20.59 10.69
N VAL A 470 9.59 -21.61 10.36
CA VAL A 470 10.59 -21.55 9.28
C VAL A 470 9.88 -21.86 7.96
N LYS A 471 10.10 -21.06 6.92
CA LYS A 471 9.65 -21.36 5.56
C LYS A 471 10.82 -21.28 4.57
N LYS A 472 10.81 -22.16 3.58
CA LYS A 472 11.70 -22.06 2.42
C LYS A 472 11.31 -20.84 1.60
N LEU A 473 12.26 -19.92 1.44
CA LEU A 473 12.15 -18.79 0.54
C LEU A 473 12.33 -19.26 -0.90
N VAL A 474 11.81 -18.48 -1.87
CA VAL A 474 11.89 -18.80 -3.31
C VAL A 474 13.35 -18.94 -3.81
N CYS A 475 14.32 -18.40 -3.07
CA CYS A 475 15.76 -18.51 -3.35
C CYS A 475 16.43 -19.81 -2.85
N GLY A 476 15.71 -20.67 -2.12
CA GLY A 476 16.26 -21.90 -1.53
C GLY A 476 16.74 -21.76 -0.08
N ASP A 477 16.87 -20.54 0.44
CA ASP A 477 17.23 -20.29 1.84
C ASP A 477 16.05 -20.56 2.79
N GLU A 478 16.32 -21.19 3.93
CA GLU A 478 15.35 -21.38 5.01
C GLU A 478 15.36 -20.18 5.95
N GLY A 479 14.22 -19.52 6.10
CA GLY A 479 14.11 -18.30 6.91
C GLY A 479 13.06 -18.44 8.02
N ARG A 480 13.45 -18.10 9.27
CA ARG A 480 12.55 -17.99 10.42
C ARG A 480 11.86 -16.62 10.43
N GLY A 481 10.56 -16.56 10.68
CA GLY A 481 9.82 -15.28 10.78
C GLY A 481 8.43 -15.30 10.15
N ALA A 482 8.06 -16.39 9.47
CA ALA A 482 6.71 -16.55 8.97
C ALA A 482 5.71 -16.77 10.12
N MET A 483 4.52 -16.19 10.00
CA MET A 483 3.44 -16.42 10.97
C MET A 483 3.17 -17.92 11.12
N ALA A 484 2.87 -18.35 12.34
CA ALA A 484 2.36 -19.69 12.62
C ALA A 484 1.20 -20.06 11.68
N GLU A 485 1.04 -21.35 11.41
CA GLU A 485 -0.06 -21.83 10.60
C GLU A 485 -1.40 -21.63 11.32
N VAL A 486 -2.47 -21.39 10.55
CA VAL A 486 -3.78 -21.01 11.10
C VAL A 486 -4.29 -22.05 12.11
N TRP A 487 -4.11 -23.34 11.81
CA TRP A 487 -4.51 -24.42 12.70
C TRP A 487 -3.79 -24.35 14.06
N THR A 488 -2.49 -24.05 14.08
CA THR A 488 -1.70 -23.89 15.32
C THR A 488 -2.20 -22.72 16.15
N ILE A 489 -2.60 -21.63 15.50
CA ILE A 489 -3.18 -20.46 16.16
C ILE A 489 -4.53 -20.83 16.79
N VAL A 490 -5.40 -21.50 16.03
CA VAL A 490 -6.73 -21.94 16.48
C VAL A 490 -6.62 -22.94 17.63
N GLU A 491 -5.67 -23.87 17.61
CA GLU A 491 -5.41 -24.81 18.71
C GLU A 491 -4.97 -24.09 20.00
N ASN A 492 -4.13 -23.06 19.89
CA ASN A 492 -3.75 -22.27 21.06
C ASN A 492 -4.94 -21.50 21.65
N VAL A 493 -5.84 -20.99 20.80
CA VAL A 493 -7.10 -20.38 21.26
C VAL A 493 -7.95 -21.42 22.00
N LYS A 494 -8.13 -22.63 21.43
CA LYS A 494 -8.88 -23.73 22.07
C LYS A 494 -8.31 -24.12 23.42
N ARG A 495 -6.99 -24.26 23.53
CA ARG A 495 -6.32 -24.56 24.81
C ARG A 495 -6.64 -23.53 25.88
N ILE A 496 -6.65 -22.24 25.55
CA ILE A 496 -7.03 -21.18 26.50
C ILE A 496 -8.51 -21.27 26.90
N LEU A 497 -9.39 -21.63 25.97
CA LEU A 497 -10.81 -21.85 26.28
C LEU A 497 -10.98 -22.99 27.29
N GLU A 498 -10.32 -24.12 27.04
CA GLU A 498 -10.35 -25.31 27.92
C GLU A 498 -9.80 -25.02 29.32
N GLU A 499 -8.70 -24.28 29.43
CA GLU A 499 -8.12 -23.86 30.72
C GLU A 499 -9.07 -22.98 31.54
N ARG A 500 -9.96 -22.23 30.89
CA ARG A 500 -10.92 -21.32 31.54
C ARG A 500 -12.29 -21.93 31.83
N ASP A 501 -12.62 -23.03 31.16
CA ASP A 501 -13.84 -23.82 31.43
C ASP A 501 -13.64 -24.87 32.53
N LEU A 502 -12.39 -25.14 32.95
CA LEU A 502 -12.13 -25.91 34.17
C LEU A 502 -12.56 -25.08 35.39
N PRO A 503 -13.53 -25.56 36.21
CA PRO A 503 -13.87 -24.88 37.45
C PRO A 503 -12.61 -24.81 38.33
N THR A 504 -12.23 -23.60 38.71
CA THR A 504 -11.14 -23.36 39.65
C THR A 504 -11.53 -24.05 40.96
N GLN A 505 -10.94 -25.20 41.25
CA GLN A 505 -11.10 -25.84 42.56
C GLN A 505 -10.36 -24.97 43.57
N SER A 506 -11.12 -24.14 44.29
CA SER A 506 -10.68 -23.42 45.48
C SER A 506 -11.45 -23.89 46.69
#